data_AF-A0A920ADA2-F1
#
_entry.id   AF-A0A920ADA2-F1
#
_cell.length_a   1.000
_cell.length_b   1.000
_cell.length_c   1.000
_cell.angle_alpha   90.00
_cell.angle_beta   90.00
_cell.angle_gamma   90.00
#
_symmetry.space_group_name_H-M   'P 1'
#
loop_
_entity.id
_entity.type
_entity.pdbx_description
1 polymer ?
#
loop_
_entity_poly.entity_id
_entity_poly.type
_entity_poly.pdbx_seq_one_letter_code
_entity_poly.pdbx_strand_id
1 'polypeptide(L)'
;MYNGRKAIEEYDVASGTDNEEESTLEWILTEEGNWIEDYQGTPSWYTLNLSAMYRLSDSFTAQMAIENILDQHYKTFASGLSAPGRNFIVTLRARL
;
A
#
# COMPACT_ATOMS: atom_id res chain seq x y z
N MET A 1 -6.49 -9.42 5.36
CA MET A 1 -6.52 -7.95 5.15
C MET A 1 -5.08 -7.47 5.28
N TYR A 2 -4.50 -6.89 4.23
CA TYR A 2 -3.05 -6.55 4.15
C TYR A 2 -2.75 -5.07 4.40
N ASN A 3 -3.75 -4.30 4.84
CA ASN A 3 -3.72 -2.84 4.96
C ASN A 3 -4.00 -2.33 6.39
N GLY A 4 -4.11 -3.25 7.36
CA GLY A 4 -4.30 -2.91 8.77
C GLY A 4 -2.98 -2.55 9.44
N ARG A 5 -3.05 -1.82 10.55
CA ARG A 5 -1.89 -1.60 11.41
C ARG A 5 -1.53 -2.92 12.09
N LYS A 6 -0.25 -3.25 12.13
CA LYS A 6 0.30 -4.31 12.97
C LYS A 6 1.46 -3.72 13.77
N ALA A 7 1.34 -3.73 15.08
CA ALA A 7 2.39 -3.22 15.96
C ALA A 7 3.56 -4.23 16.01
N ILE A 8 4.78 -3.76 16.26
CA ILE A 8 5.99 -4.60 16.21
C ILE A 8 5.92 -5.76 17.21
N GLU A 9 5.24 -5.57 18.33
CA GLU A 9 5.10 -6.58 19.38
C GLU A 9 4.24 -7.77 18.95
N GLU A 10 3.43 -7.59 17.90
CA GLU A 10 2.60 -8.64 17.32
C GLU A 10 3.31 -9.38 16.17
N TYR A 11 4.54 -8.98 15.82
CA TYR A 11 5.31 -9.63 14.78
C TYR A 11 5.81 -11.00 15.25
N ASP A 12 5.74 -11.98 14.35
CA ASP A 12 6.40 -13.26 14.53
C ASP A 12 7.89 -13.16 14.13
N VAL A 13 8.67 -12.60 15.05
CA VAL A 13 10.13 -12.47 14.93
C VAL A 13 10.82 -13.84 15.00
N ALA A 14 10.16 -14.87 15.55
CA ALA A 14 10.75 -16.19 15.73
C ALA A 14 10.77 -17.00 14.43
N SER A 15 9.75 -16.84 13.57
CA SER A 15 9.69 -17.51 12.27
C SER A 15 10.28 -16.68 11.13
N GLY A 16 10.47 -15.37 11.31
CA GLY A 16 10.97 -14.46 10.27
C GLY A 16 9.98 -14.25 9.11
N THR A 17 8.69 -14.59 9.32
CA THR A 17 7.65 -14.50 8.29
C THR A 17 7.21 -13.05 8.03
N ASP A 18 7.36 -12.19 9.04
CA ASP A 18 6.74 -10.86 9.05
C ASP A 18 7.65 -9.73 8.51
N ASN A 19 8.90 -10.05 8.15
CA ASN A 19 9.89 -9.10 7.62
C ASN A 19 10.00 -7.82 8.47
N GLU A 20 10.31 -7.99 9.76
CA GLU A 20 10.47 -6.93 10.76
C GLU A 20 11.46 -5.83 10.35
N GLU A 21 12.52 -6.20 9.62
CA GLU A 21 13.52 -5.26 9.08
C GLU A 21 12.93 -4.28 8.06
N GLU A 22 11.82 -4.65 7.41
CA GLU A 22 11.11 -3.81 6.44
C GLU A 22 10.02 -2.93 7.09
N SER A 23 9.88 -3.00 8.42
CA SER A 23 8.93 -2.17 9.16
C SER A 23 9.40 -0.71 9.24
N THR A 24 8.49 0.19 9.61
CA THR A 24 8.85 1.61 9.73
C THR A 24 9.80 1.81 10.89
N LEU A 25 10.92 2.49 10.64
CA LEU A 25 11.96 2.80 11.62
C LEU A 25 11.79 4.22 12.17
N GLU A 26 11.90 4.36 13.49
CA GLU A 26 12.00 5.64 14.19
C GLU A 26 13.33 5.70 14.97
N TRP A 27 13.99 6.86 14.93
CA TRP A 27 15.22 7.10 15.68
C TRP A 27 14.87 7.83 16.97
N ILE A 28 15.10 7.18 18.11
CA ILE A 28 14.77 7.73 19.43
C ILE A 28 16.06 8.18 20.13
N LEU A 29 16.07 9.40 20.65
CA LEU A 29 17.15 9.91 21.51
C LEU A 29 16.87 9.50 22.96
N THR A 30 17.76 8.68 23.53
CA THR A 30 17.63 8.26 24.93
C THR A 30 18.06 9.37 25.89
N GLU A 31 17.64 9.27 27.16
CA GLU A 31 18.02 10.25 28.20
C GLU A 31 19.53 10.31 28.44
N GLU A 32 20.25 9.22 28.12
CA GLU A 32 21.71 9.13 28.18
C GLU A 32 22.42 9.77 26.97
N GLY A 33 21.67 10.30 25.99
CA GLY A 33 22.19 11.02 24.82
C GLY A 33 22.60 10.14 23.64
N ASN A 34 22.21 8.85 23.63
CA ASN A 34 22.47 7.93 22.53
C ASN A 34 21.26 7.83 21.59
N TRP A 35 21.51 7.53 20.31
CA TRP A 35 20.45 7.23 19.35
C TRP A 35 20.24 5.72 19.25
N ILE A 36 18.97 5.29 19.28
CA ILE A 36 18.58 3.90 19.06
C ILE A 36 17.57 3.81 17.90
N GLU A 37 17.64 2.71 17.16
CA GLU A 37 16.68 2.35 16.11
C GLU A 37 15.52 1.60 16.76
N ASP A 38 14.29 2.08 16.56
CA ASP A 38 13.07 1.44 17.04
C ASP A 38 12.14 1.10 15.87
N TYR A 39 11.73 -0.16 15.80
CA TYR A 39 10.86 -0.68 14.75
C TYR A 39 9.40 -0.49 15.17
N GLN A 40 8.62 0.29 14.43
CA GLN A 40 7.24 0.64 14.79
C GLN A 40 6.17 -0.33 14.20
N GLY A 41 6.60 -1.33 13.44
CA GLY A 41 5.71 -2.28 12.76
C GLY A 41 5.16 -1.73 11.43
N THR A 42 4.00 -2.24 10.99
CA THR A 42 3.37 -1.83 9.71
C THR A 42 2.22 -0.86 9.99
N PRO A 43 2.24 0.34 9.40
CA PRO A 43 1.12 1.28 9.51
C PRO A 43 -0.05 0.82 8.65
N SER A 44 -1.27 1.16 9.08
CA SER A 44 -2.45 1.03 8.22
C SER A 44 -2.38 2.02 7.07
N TRP A 45 -2.89 1.61 5.91
CA TRP A 45 -2.99 2.48 4.74
C TRP A 45 -4.32 2.29 4.03
N TYR A 46 -4.69 3.28 3.23
CA TYR A 46 -5.84 3.19 2.33
C TYR A 46 -5.50 3.93 1.04
N THR A 47 -6.20 3.58 -0.04
CA THR A 47 -6.11 4.34 -1.29
C THR A 47 -7.51 4.72 -1.72
N LEU A 48 -7.61 5.85 -2.41
CA LEU A 48 -8.86 6.27 -3.04
C LEU A 48 -8.76 6.00 -4.54
N ASN A 49 -9.67 5.15 -5.05
CA ASN A 49 -9.72 4.75 -6.43
C ASN A 49 -11.08 5.13 -7.01
N LEU A 50 -11.10 5.64 -8.24
CA LEU A 50 -12.32 5.99 -8.95
C LEU A 50 -12.32 5.30 -10.32
N SER A 51 -13.44 4.68 -10.68
CA SER A 51 -13.63 4.15 -12.02
C SER A 51 -14.98 4.56 -12.58
N ALA A 52 -14.99 4.85 -13.88
CA ALA A 52 -16.18 5.20 -14.63
C ALA A 52 -16.23 4.35 -15.90
N MET A 53 -17.42 3.84 -16.22
CA MET A 53 -17.66 3.07 -17.44
C MET A 53 -18.84 3.69 -18.19
N TYR A 54 -18.68 3.84 -19.49
CA TYR A 54 -19.70 4.38 -20.37
C TYR A 54 -19.89 3.49 -21.59
N ARG A 55 -21.14 3.09 -21.86
CA ARG A 55 -21.50 2.35 -23.05
C ARG A 55 -21.70 3.35 -24.20
N LEU A 56 -20.77 3.38 -25.14
CA LEU A 56 -20.82 4.25 -26.32
C LEU A 56 -21.88 3.75 -27.32
N SER A 57 -22.00 2.43 -27.47
CA SER A 57 -23.04 1.75 -28.25
C SER A 57 -23.18 0.30 -27.77
N ASP A 58 -24.13 -0.47 -28.31
CA ASP A 58 -24.33 -1.88 -27.92
C ASP A 58 -23.08 -2.76 -28.14
N SER A 59 -22.23 -2.37 -29.09
CA SER A 59 -20.98 -3.06 -29.41
C SER A 59 -19.75 -2.43 -28.74
N PHE A 60 -19.82 -1.20 -28.22
CA PHE A 60 -18.65 -0.48 -27.70
C PHE A 60 -18.84 0.05 -26.28
N THR A 61 -17.88 -0.24 -25.40
CA THR A 61 -17.83 0.27 -24.03
C THR A 61 -16.46 0.86 -23.74
N ALA A 62 -16.45 2.11 -23.26
CA ALA A 62 -15.25 2.77 -22.75
C ALA A 62 -15.25 2.70 -21.21
N GLN A 63 -14.08 2.53 -20.62
CA GLN A 63 -13.85 2.61 -19.19
C GLN A 63 -12.62 3.46 -18.94
N MET A 64 -12.69 4.28 -17.90
CA MET A 64 -11.56 5.02 -17.35
C MET A 64 -11.48 4.74 -15.86
N ALA A 65 -10.28 4.57 -15.34
CA ALA A 65 -10.04 4.47 -13.91
C ALA A 65 -8.81 5.28 -13.53
N ILE A 66 -8.84 5.81 -12.31
CA ILE A 66 -7.71 6.41 -11.63
C ILE A 66 -7.57 5.69 -10.30
N GLU A 67 -6.40 5.13 -10.06
CA GLU A 67 -6.08 4.46 -8.80
C GLU A 67 -5.06 5.28 -8.01
N ASN A 68 -5.13 5.15 -6.70
CA ASN A 68 -4.31 5.86 -5.72
C ASN A 68 -4.31 7.38 -5.98
N ILE A 69 -5.50 7.98 -6.01
CA ILE A 69 -5.69 9.42 -6.29
C ILE A 69 -4.84 10.29 -5.35
N LEU A 70 -4.73 9.87 -4.09
CA LEU A 70 -3.95 10.56 -3.04
C LEU A 70 -2.44 10.37 -3.16
N ASP A 71 -1.97 9.53 -4.10
CA ASP A 71 -0.56 9.20 -4.30
C ASP A 71 0.12 8.67 -3.02
N GLN A 72 -0.64 7.90 -2.24
CA GLN A 72 -0.16 7.33 -1.00
C GLN A 72 0.92 6.28 -1.30
N HIS A 73 2.09 6.46 -0.73
CA HIS A 73 3.12 5.42 -0.71
C HIS A 73 2.77 4.38 0.34
N TYR A 74 2.71 3.10 -0.06
CA TYR A 74 2.43 2.00 0.85
C TYR A 74 3.13 0.72 0.40
N LYS A 75 3.29 -0.21 1.34
CA LYS A 75 3.75 -1.57 1.11
C LYS A 75 2.70 -2.53 1.66
N THR A 76 2.44 -3.62 0.94
CA THR A 76 1.64 -4.72 1.50
C THR A 76 2.45 -5.47 2.55
N PHE A 77 1.81 -5.84 3.65
CA PHE A 77 2.46 -6.57 4.75
C PHE A 77 3.28 -7.77 4.25
N ALA A 78 4.47 -7.95 4.81
CA ALA A 78 5.45 -9.00 4.47
C ALA A 78 5.95 -9.03 3.00
N SER A 79 5.53 -8.11 2.13
CA SER A 79 5.88 -8.19 0.70
C SER A 79 7.23 -7.56 0.34
N GLY A 80 7.80 -6.67 1.17
CA GLY A 80 9.01 -5.88 0.86
C GLY A 80 8.89 -4.91 -0.34
N LEU A 81 7.89 -5.11 -1.20
CA LEU A 81 7.68 -4.38 -2.44
C LEU A 81 6.76 -3.18 -2.22
N SER A 82 7.23 -2.02 -2.69
CA SER A 82 6.43 -0.81 -2.76
C SER A 82 5.29 -0.97 -3.77
N ALA A 83 4.08 -0.66 -3.33
CA ALA A 83 2.92 -0.72 -4.20
C ALA A 83 2.92 0.44 -5.22
N PRO A 84 2.18 0.31 -6.34
CA PRO A 84 2.06 1.37 -7.33
C PRO A 84 1.53 2.68 -6.74
N GLY A 85 2.15 3.80 -7.15
CA GLY A 85 1.65 5.15 -6.89
C GLY A 85 0.39 5.48 -7.69
N ARG A 86 0.10 6.76 -7.90
CA ARG A 86 -1.04 7.19 -8.72
C ARG A 86 -0.95 6.64 -10.16
N ASN A 87 -1.99 5.95 -10.61
CA ASN A 87 -2.06 5.40 -11.96
C ASN A 87 -3.38 5.74 -12.67
N PHE A 88 -3.35 5.72 -14.01
CA PHE A 88 -4.49 5.98 -14.87
C PHE A 88 -4.66 4.82 -15.85
N ILE A 89 -5.88 4.31 -15.95
CA ILE A 89 -6.22 3.17 -16.78
C ILE A 89 -7.32 3.60 -17.73
N VAL A 90 -7.12 3.37 -19.04
CA VAL A 90 -8.14 3.56 -20.07
C VAL A 90 -8.36 2.24 -20.77
N THR A 91 -9.62 1.85 -20.94
CA THR A 91 -9.98 0.60 -21.61
C THR A 91 -11.10 0.85 -22.61
N LEU A 92 -10.94 0.31 -23.82
CA LEU A 92 -11.99 0.25 -24.81
C LEU A 92 -12.30 -1.23 -25.08
N ARG A 93 -13.57 -1.62 -24.92
CA ARG A 93 -14.07 -2.96 -25.20
C ARG A 93 -15.00 -2.92 -26.40
N ALA A 94 -14.75 -3.79 -27.37
CA ALA A 94 -15.61 -4.05 -28.51
C ALA A 94 -16.20 -5.46 -28.41
N ARG A 95 -17.50 -5.60 -28.65
CA ARG A 95 -18.18 -6.89 -28.73
C ARG A 95 -18.64 -7.07 -30.18
N LEU A 96 -18.09 -8.08 -30.84
CA LEU A 96 -18.44 -8.52 -32.19
C LEU A 96 -19.77 -9.28 -32.18
#